data_AF-C0MFD8-F1
#
_entry.id   AF-C0MFD8-F1
#
_cell.length_a   1.000
_cell.length_b   1.000
_cell.length_c   1.000
_cell.angle_alpha   90.00
_cell.angle_beta   90.00
_cell.angle_gamma   90.00
#
_symmetry.space_group_name_H-M   'P 1'
#
loop_
_entity.id
_entity.type
_entity.pdbx_description
1 polymer ?
#
loop_
_entity_poly.entity_id
_entity_poly.type
_entity_poly.pdbx_seq_one_letter_code
_entity_poly.pdbx_strand_id
1 'polypeptide(L)'
;MFHIDCNEQSRHLYYKDVYPNLGKIYKTGSNILEFDQLKLSTNVTIPLQWECNHCHNLFNLSISKMFSRIKRDSVYCYECKASFKELFFETDSTIPLSYLTPNYIKEWSSENTVHPTQVDILSDIEVKWSCKNCHGSYTAKICEKDSRSCPYCNDREMLSGFNSLEKTHSYLEIFWDSSNTKSLSKIWYKSTELMNWICPCCSVVFQCSPIEMISRVNLDNRNFQTCPALCDWTDKVFNNIIFHDTPIFLKEWSSKNEISLHRASMYQEYKKYWWNCSKCNGEYRCSIPIRREVPNSCPYCNKEQILKGYNTFADQYPVLAKYWSSKNELEPGNITLDPLENKRYLWECVSCYMDFKSTFREVLEAYVEIGIAGLSDICPYCTGKLPNPQTESLNIVKPFLIEEWHKNISNTKPIEEFFPESEIKLWWKCRNCHGQFLARICDREENDDCCPYCSGKKILKGFNTFDVKYPHLMKEWDYLNNILLLDPSEISESNANNVWWICRNNREHRYKMSVQQRILFNKRSKEPCLICKGRRRKRGHFIPYKQI
;
A
#
# COMPACT_ATOMS: atom_id res chain seq x y z
N MET A 1 7.89 -15.71 -17.28
CA MET A 1 7.17 -16.48 -16.24
C MET A 1 8.19 -17.39 -15.57
N PHE A 2 8.29 -17.34 -14.26
CA PHE A 2 9.20 -18.18 -13.47
C PHE A 2 8.64 -19.60 -13.32
N HIS A 3 9.51 -20.54 -12.92
CA HIS A 3 9.19 -21.93 -12.64
C HIS A 3 8.07 -22.08 -11.58
N ILE A 4 7.15 -23.05 -11.76
CA ILE A 4 6.08 -23.38 -10.80
C ILE A 4 6.71 -23.85 -9.48
N ASP A 5 6.27 -23.31 -8.35
CA ASP A 5 6.84 -23.58 -7.00
C ASP A 5 8.22 -22.95 -6.69
N CYS A 6 8.73 -22.05 -7.53
CA CYS A 6 9.96 -21.30 -7.27
C CYS A 6 9.70 -20.05 -6.42
N ASN A 7 10.24 -20.02 -5.19
CA ASN A 7 10.21 -18.84 -4.32
C ASN A 7 11.38 -17.88 -4.65
N GLU A 8 11.44 -16.69 -4.05
CA GLU A 8 12.53 -15.73 -4.32
C GLU A 8 13.93 -16.28 -3.99
N GLN A 9 14.01 -17.26 -3.08
CA GLN A 9 15.25 -17.85 -2.62
C GLN A 9 15.79 -18.92 -3.57
N SER A 10 14.96 -19.67 -4.32
CA SER A 10 15.42 -20.80 -5.17
C SER A 10 15.80 -20.40 -6.60
N ARG A 11 15.62 -19.14 -7.01
CA ARG A 11 15.81 -18.69 -8.41
C ARG A 11 17.25 -18.77 -8.94
N HIS A 12 18.23 -18.79 -8.04
CA HIS A 12 19.65 -18.84 -8.39
C HIS A 12 20.18 -20.26 -8.65
N LEU A 13 19.40 -21.29 -8.33
CA LEU A 13 19.78 -22.69 -8.50
C LEU A 13 19.83 -23.09 -9.98
N TYR A 14 20.68 -24.07 -10.31
CA TYR A 14 20.86 -24.56 -11.66
C TYR A 14 19.98 -25.79 -11.95
N TYR A 15 19.52 -25.91 -13.20
CA TYR A 15 18.70 -27.05 -13.64
C TYR A 15 19.45 -28.37 -13.54
N LYS A 16 20.77 -28.39 -13.71
CA LYS A 16 21.58 -29.61 -13.54
C LYS A 16 21.55 -30.19 -12.13
N ASP A 17 21.37 -29.35 -11.11
CA ASP A 17 21.39 -29.76 -9.71
C ASP A 17 19.97 -30.18 -9.25
N VAL A 18 18.94 -29.55 -9.81
CA VAL A 18 17.53 -29.74 -9.41
C VAL A 18 16.82 -30.79 -10.29
N TYR A 19 17.15 -30.84 -11.58
CA TYR A 19 16.55 -31.72 -12.60
C TYR A 19 17.61 -32.45 -13.43
N PRO A 20 18.50 -33.27 -12.83
CA PRO A 20 19.53 -33.99 -13.60
C PRO A 20 18.97 -34.84 -14.75
N ASN A 21 17.76 -35.39 -14.63
CA ASN A 21 17.14 -36.18 -15.71
C ASN A 21 16.90 -35.37 -16.99
N LEU A 22 16.60 -34.07 -16.90
CA LEU A 22 16.45 -33.23 -18.09
C LEU A 22 17.77 -33.07 -18.85
N GLY A 23 18.91 -33.14 -18.14
CA GLY A 23 20.23 -33.06 -18.77
C GLY A 23 20.49 -34.23 -19.73
N LYS A 24 19.96 -35.42 -19.42
CA LYS A 24 20.12 -36.64 -20.26
C LYS A 24 19.52 -36.51 -21.66
N ILE A 25 18.54 -35.63 -21.83
CA ILE A 25 17.80 -35.44 -23.07
C ILE A 25 17.96 -34.03 -23.65
N TYR A 26 18.83 -33.22 -23.05
CA TYR A 26 19.13 -31.88 -23.52
C TYR A 26 20.08 -31.93 -24.70
N LYS A 27 19.71 -31.29 -25.83
CA LYS A 27 20.58 -31.30 -27.00
C LYS A 27 21.69 -30.25 -26.89
N THR A 28 22.93 -30.72 -26.73
CA THR A 28 24.14 -29.88 -26.68
C THR A 28 24.41 -29.20 -28.02
N GLY A 29 24.85 -27.94 -28.02
CA GLY A 29 25.20 -27.17 -29.23
C GLY A 29 24.05 -26.74 -30.14
N SER A 30 22.80 -27.16 -29.89
CA SER A 30 21.61 -26.71 -30.65
C SER A 30 20.79 -25.62 -29.92
N ASN A 31 21.06 -25.40 -28.65
CA ASN A 31 20.40 -24.40 -27.81
C ASN A 31 21.36 -23.25 -27.52
N ILE A 32 20.81 -22.06 -27.23
CA ILE A 32 21.60 -20.82 -27.00
C ILE A 32 22.49 -20.92 -25.77
N LEU A 33 22.06 -21.68 -24.76
CA LEU A 33 22.79 -21.91 -23.51
C LEU A 33 23.06 -23.41 -23.36
N GLU A 34 24.18 -23.76 -22.75
CA GLU A 34 24.43 -25.14 -22.33
C GLU A 34 23.61 -25.48 -21.09
N PHE A 35 23.29 -26.77 -20.89
CA PHE A 35 22.42 -27.22 -19.80
C PHE A 35 22.96 -26.79 -18.42
N ASP A 36 24.27 -26.85 -18.24
CA ASP A 36 24.94 -26.47 -16.99
C ASP A 36 24.81 -24.99 -16.62
N GLN A 37 24.45 -24.14 -17.59
CA GLN A 37 24.28 -22.71 -17.41
C GLN A 37 22.82 -22.32 -17.17
N LEU A 38 21.88 -23.24 -17.34
CA LEU A 38 20.45 -22.98 -17.14
C LEU A 38 20.13 -22.84 -15.65
N LYS A 39 19.61 -21.67 -15.26
CA LYS A 39 19.11 -21.39 -13.90
C LYS A 39 17.60 -21.51 -13.84
N LEU A 40 17.04 -21.74 -12.66
CA LEU A 40 15.59 -21.76 -12.43
C LEU A 40 14.90 -20.39 -12.73
N SER A 41 15.67 -19.31 -12.84
CA SER A 41 15.22 -18.00 -13.32
C SER A 41 14.99 -17.91 -14.83
N THR A 42 15.47 -18.89 -15.61
CA THR A 42 15.34 -18.88 -17.08
C THR A 42 13.88 -19.01 -17.50
N ASN A 43 13.52 -18.33 -18.59
CA ASN A 43 12.14 -18.31 -19.07
C ASN A 43 11.69 -19.68 -19.59
N VAL A 44 10.85 -20.37 -18.82
CA VAL A 44 10.40 -21.75 -19.07
C VAL A 44 9.44 -21.92 -20.25
N THR A 45 9.00 -20.82 -20.87
CA THR A 45 8.11 -20.84 -22.04
C THR A 45 8.85 -20.80 -23.38
N ILE A 46 10.16 -20.52 -23.37
CA ILE A 46 10.96 -20.52 -24.59
C ILE A 46 11.18 -21.97 -25.03
N PRO A 47 10.93 -22.30 -26.31
CA PRO A 47 11.12 -23.66 -26.82
C PRO A 47 12.62 -23.99 -26.91
N LEU A 48 12.99 -25.17 -26.43
CA LEU A 48 14.34 -25.73 -26.44
C LEU A 48 14.34 -27.03 -27.27
N GLN A 49 15.50 -27.33 -27.86
CA GLN A 49 15.75 -28.56 -28.59
C GLN A 49 16.14 -29.67 -27.63
N TRP A 50 15.41 -30.78 -27.70
CA TRP A 50 15.64 -31.99 -26.92
C TRP A 50 15.89 -33.16 -27.85
N GLU A 51 16.68 -34.12 -27.39
CA GLU A 51 16.95 -35.36 -28.09
C GLU A 51 16.64 -36.54 -27.17
N CYS A 52 15.83 -37.49 -27.65
CA CYS A 52 15.56 -38.70 -26.89
C CYS A 52 16.83 -39.55 -26.79
N ASN A 53 17.28 -39.86 -25.57
CA ASN A 53 18.39 -40.77 -25.29
C ASN A 53 18.16 -42.24 -25.71
N HIS A 54 16.93 -42.64 -26.08
CA HIS A 54 16.64 -44.02 -26.53
C HIS A 54 16.43 -44.14 -28.05
N CYS A 55 15.71 -43.19 -28.66
CA CYS A 55 15.35 -43.26 -30.08
C CYS A 55 15.95 -42.13 -30.92
N HIS A 56 16.73 -41.23 -30.31
CA HIS A 56 17.36 -40.08 -30.95
C HIS A 56 16.41 -39.12 -31.68
N ASN A 57 15.10 -39.25 -31.42
CA ASN A 57 14.13 -38.33 -31.99
C ASN A 57 14.29 -36.93 -31.39
N LEU A 58 14.21 -35.94 -32.28
CA LEU A 58 14.34 -34.54 -31.95
C LEU A 58 12.96 -33.92 -31.75
N PHE A 59 12.76 -33.25 -30.62
CA PHE A 59 11.52 -32.53 -30.38
C PHE A 59 11.79 -31.16 -29.75
N ASN A 60 10.98 -30.18 -30.16
CA ASN A 60 11.12 -28.79 -29.77
C ASN A 60 10.01 -28.41 -28.79
N LEU A 61 10.36 -28.24 -27.51
CA LEU A 61 9.40 -27.98 -26.43
C LEU A 61 9.97 -27.00 -25.42
N SER A 62 9.08 -26.21 -24.83
CA SER A 62 9.44 -25.42 -23.66
C SER A 62 9.51 -26.30 -22.41
N ILE A 63 10.33 -25.92 -21.42
CA ILE A 63 10.47 -26.66 -20.16
C ILE A 63 9.11 -26.88 -19.48
N SER A 64 8.23 -25.86 -19.48
CA SER A 64 6.88 -25.98 -18.91
C SER A 64 6.02 -27.04 -19.61
N LYS A 65 6.08 -27.12 -20.94
CA LYS A 65 5.36 -28.15 -21.72
C LYS A 65 5.95 -29.53 -21.46
N MET A 66 7.27 -29.61 -21.24
CA MET A 66 7.96 -30.85 -20.91
C MET A 66 7.53 -31.41 -19.56
N PHE A 67 7.46 -30.57 -18.51
CA PHE A 67 6.95 -30.98 -17.21
C PHE A 67 5.50 -31.43 -17.25
N SER A 68 4.63 -30.67 -17.91
CA SER A 68 3.22 -31.06 -18.06
C SER A 68 3.06 -32.40 -18.78
N ARG A 69 3.91 -32.66 -19.79
CA ARG A 69 3.94 -33.92 -20.51
C ARG A 69 4.32 -35.08 -19.59
N ILE A 70 5.43 -34.95 -18.87
CA ILE A 70 5.92 -35.99 -17.94
C ILE A 70 4.91 -36.22 -16.83
N LYS A 71 4.33 -35.16 -16.24
CA LYS A 71 3.37 -35.29 -15.14
C LYS A 71 2.06 -35.95 -15.55
N ARG A 72 1.61 -35.77 -16.79
CA ARG A 72 0.33 -36.32 -17.27
C ARG A 72 0.45 -37.76 -17.77
N ASP A 73 1.49 -38.04 -18.54
CA ASP A 73 1.60 -39.29 -19.28
C ASP A 73 2.77 -40.17 -18.78
N SER A 74 3.53 -39.71 -17.78
CA SER A 74 4.71 -40.36 -17.19
C SER A 74 5.82 -40.69 -18.20
N VAL A 75 5.79 -40.06 -19.38
CA VAL A 75 6.76 -40.22 -20.48
C VAL A 75 7.23 -38.87 -21.00
N TYR A 76 8.49 -38.76 -21.44
CA TYR A 76 9.01 -37.56 -22.10
C TYR A 76 9.00 -37.66 -23.63
N CYS A 77 9.21 -38.87 -24.18
CA CYS A 77 9.18 -39.12 -25.62
C CYS A 77 7.95 -39.93 -26.02
N TYR A 78 7.12 -39.42 -26.93
CA TYR A 78 5.91 -40.13 -27.37
C TYR A 78 6.14 -41.20 -28.43
N GLU A 79 7.25 -41.12 -29.18
CA GLU A 79 7.53 -42.08 -30.26
C GLU A 79 7.96 -43.44 -29.71
N CYS A 80 8.91 -43.46 -28.77
CA CYS A 80 9.37 -44.69 -28.11
C CYS A 80 8.77 -44.91 -26.73
N LYS A 81 7.90 -44.01 -26.25
CA LYS A 81 7.30 -44.04 -24.90
C LYS A 81 8.34 -44.05 -23.76
N ALA A 82 9.50 -43.41 -23.97
CA ALA A 82 10.55 -43.35 -22.97
C ALA A 82 10.18 -42.50 -21.75
N SER A 83 10.61 -42.95 -20.56
CA SER A 83 10.45 -42.31 -19.25
C SER A 83 11.71 -42.45 -18.40
N PHE A 84 11.84 -41.63 -17.36
CA PHE A 84 13.05 -41.60 -16.53
C PHE A 84 13.02 -42.71 -15.47
N LYS A 85 13.35 -43.94 -15.86
CA LYS A 85 13.39 -45.12 -14.97
C LYS A 85 14.77 -45.43 -14.38
N GLU A 86 15.81 -44.75 -14.86
CA GLU A 86 17.19 -44.98 -14.47
C GLU A 86 17.57 -44.18 -13.21
N LEU A 87 18.26 -44.83 -12.27
CA LEU A 87 18.81 -44.21 -11.07
C LEU A 87 20.10 -43.43 -11.38
N PHE A 88 20.35 -42.36 -10.65
CA PHE A 88 21.65 -41.69 -10.64
C PHE A 88 22.67 -42.47 -9.79
N PHE A 89 23.96 -42.28 -10.07
CA PHE A 89 25.03 -42.77 -9.21
C PHE A 89 24.95 -42.09 -7.84
N GLU A 90 25.23 -42.84 -6.76
CA GLU A 90 25.25 -42.26 -5.42
C GLU A 90 26.33 -41.18 -5.32
N THR A 91 25.90 -39.96 -4.99
CA THR A 91 26.78 -38.84 -4.69
C THR A 91 26.55 -38.40 -3.24
N ASP A 92 27.64 -38.07 -2.54
CA ASP A 92 27.62 -37.72 -1.11
C ASP A 92 27.08 -36.31 -0.82
N SER A 93 26.82 -35.48 -1.85
CA SER A 93 26.75 -34.02 -1.67
C SER A 93 25.46 -33.33 -2.10
N THR A 94 24.59 -33.94 -2.93
CA THR A 94 23.38 -33.26 -3.43
C THR A 94 22.15 -34.17 -3.45
N ILE A 95 21.04 -33.70 -2.87
CA ILE A 95 19.73 -34.36 -2.93
C ILE A 95 18.85 -33.51 -3.85
N PRO A 96 18.63 -33.87 -5.13
CA PRO A 96 17.84 -33.06 -6.07
C PRO A 96 16.43 -32.74 -5.56
N LEU A 97 15.80 -33.72 -4.88
CA LEU A 97 14.48 -33.56 -4.24
C LEU A 97 14.45 -32.51 -3.11
N SER A 98 15.59 -32.08 -2.55
CA SER A 98 15.63 -31.14 -1.42
C SER A 98 15.37 -29.69 -1.82
N TYR A 99 15.61 -29.33 -3.08
CA TYR A 99 15.64 -27.94 -3.51
C TYR A 99 14.26 -27.29 -3.62
N LEU A 100 13.26 -28.03 -4.11
CA LEU A 100 11.92 -27.48 -4.38
C LEU A 100 10.85 -28.06 -3.46
N THR A 101 11.02 -29.31 -3.01
CA THR A 101 10.05 -29.98 -2.14
C THR A 101 10.74 -30.62 -0.91
N PRO A 102 11.32 -29.82 0.02
CA PRO A 102 11.98 -30.35 1.22
C PRO A 102 11.08 -31.26 2.08
N ASN A 103 9.76 -31.05 2.02
CA ASN A 103 8.79 -31.88 2.73
C ASN A 103 8.71 -33.30 2.18
N TYR A 104 9.02 -33.53 0.90
CA TYR A 104 8.99 -34.86 0.30
C TYR A 104 10.09 -35.76 0.88
N ILE A 105 11.26 -35.20 1.21
CA ILE A 105 12.33 -35.94 1.91
C ILE A 105 11.85 -36.42 3.28
N LYS A 106 11.09 -35.58 3.99
CA LYS A 106 10.52 -35.97 5.30
C LYS A 106 9.43 -37.03 5.18
N GLU A 107 8.77 -37.12 4.03
CA GLU A 107 7.78 -38.15 3.72
C GLU A 107 8.42 -39.41 3.10
N TRP A 108 9.74 -39.45 2.91
CA TRP A 108 10.42 -40.60 2.32
C TRP A 108 10.47 -41.78 3.30
N SER A 109 9.99 -42.95 2.89
CA SER A 109 10.04 -44.15 3.74
C SER A 109 11.46 -44.74 3.81
N SER A 110 11.87 -45.17 5.00
CA SER A 110 13.11 -45.93 5.20
C SER A 110 13.06 -47.35 4.62
N GLU A 111 11.87 -47.83 4.24
CA GLU A 111 11.71 -49.13 3.60
C GLU A 111 12.06 -49.13 2.11
N ASN A 112 12.32 -47.96 1.53
CA ASN A 112 12.73 -47.85 0.14
C ASN A 112 14.16 -48.35 -0.05
N THR A 113 14.38 -49.14 -1.10
CA THR A 113 15.72 -49.54 -1.55
C THR A 113 16.44 -48.41 -2.29
N VAL A 114 15.70 -47.42 -2.79
CA VAL A 114 16.22 -46.26 -3.52
C VAL A 114 16.48 -45.11 -2.55
N HIS A 115 17.67 -44.52 -2.63
CA HIS A 115 18.04 -43.35 -1.84
C HIS A 115 17.60 -42.03 -2.53
N PRO A 116 17.15 -41.00 -1.78
CA PRO A 116 16.70 -39.72 -2.37
C PRO A 116 17.73 -38.98 -3.24
N THR A 117 19.03 -39.26 -3.11
CA THR A 117 20.09 -38.69 -3.96
C THR A 117 20.10 -39.27 -5.37
N GLN A 118 19.53 -40.47 -5.55
CA GLN A 118 19.56 -41.22 -6.81
C GLN A 118 18.44 -40.84 -7.78
N VAL A 119 17.58 -39.90 -7.39
CA VAL A 119 16.34 -39.56 -8.11
C VAL A 119 16.06 -38.07 -8.05
N ASP A 120 15.31 -37.57 -9.03
CA ASP A 120 14.73 -36.24 -9.03
C ASP A 120 13.20 -36.29 -9.15
N ILE A 121 12.54 -35.13 -9.08
CA ILE A 121 11.07 -35.06 -9.09
C ILE A 121 10.42 -35.51 -10.41
N LEU A 122 11.20 -35.75 -11.48
CA LEU A 122 10.70 -36.23 -12.78
C LEU A 122 10.84 -37.74 -12.95
N SER A 123 11.44 -38.42 -11.97
CA SER A 123 11.74 -39.85 -12.05
C SER A 123 10.44 -40.67 -12.05
N ASP A 124 10.32 -41.58 -13.01
CA ASP A 124 9.22 -42.55 -13.16
C ASP A 124 9.53 -43.82 -12.36
N ILE A 125 9.74 -43.63 -11.05
CA ILE A 125 10.10 -44.70 -10.10
C ILE A 125 9.06 -44.70 -8.98
N GLU A 126 8.49 -45.87 -8.72
CA GLU A 126 7.54 -46.07 -7.63
C GLU A 126 8.28 -46.27 -6.32
N VAL A 127 7.95 -45.44 -5.32
CA VAL A 127 8.54 -45.50 -3.98
C VAL A 127 7.44 -45.47 -2.92
N LYS A 128 7.75 -45.97 -1.73
CA LYS A 128 6.89 -45.87 -0.55
C LYS A 128 7.07 -44.50 0.11
N TRP A 129 5.94 -43.86 0.38
CA TRP A 129 5.85 -42.58 1.08
C TRP A 129 5.18 -42.78 2.44
N SER A 130 5.71 -42.13 3.47
CA SER A 130 5.08 -42.00 4.77
C SER A 130 4.45 -40.61 4.88
N CYS A 131 3.12 -40.53 4.93
CA CYS A 131 2.44 -39.25 4.98
C CYS A 131 2.68 -38.55 6.32
N LYS A 132 3.12 -37.29 6.32
CA LYS A 132 3.31 -36.51 7.55
C LYS A 132 2.01 -36.28 8.35
N ASN A 133 0.86 -36.23 7.67
CA ASN A 133 -0.41 -35.88 8.31
C ASN A 133 -1.12 -37.09 8.93
N CYS A 134 -1.18 -38.21 8.22
CA CYS A 134 -1.88 -39.41 8.69
C CYS A 134 -0.94 -40.52 9.18
N HIS A 135 0.37 -40.37 8.96
CA HIS A 135 1.39 -41.40 9.24
C HIS A 135 1.18 -42.74 8.50
N GLY A 136 0.25 -42.78 7.55
CA GLY A 136 0.04 -43.93 6.67
C GLY A 136 1.14 -44.07 5.63
N SER A 137 1.50 -45.31 5.32
CA SER A 137 2.44 -45.67 4.26
C SER A 137 1.70 -46.03 2.98
N TYR A 138 2.08 -45.43 1.85
CA TYR A 138 1.47 -45.68 0.54
C TYR A 138 2.52 -45.67 -0.58
N THR A 139 2.25 -46.34 -1.70
CA THR A 139 3.13 -46.30 -2.88
C THR A 139 2.65 -45.25 -3.88
N ALA A 140 3.59 -44.50 -4.44
CA ALA A 140 3.32 -43.58 -5.53
C ALA A 140 4.60 -43.31 -6.32
N LYS A 141 4.45 -43.03 -7.62
CA LYS A 141 5.54 -42.57 -8.46
C LYS A 141 5.98 -41.16 -8.07
N ILE A 142 7.27 -40.91 -8.10
CA ILE A 142 7.84 -39.61 -7.71
C ILE A 142 7.31 -38.49 -8.62
N CYS A 143 7.24 -38.71 -9.93
CA CYS A 143 6.73 -37.73 -10.90
C CYS A 143 5.22 -37.42 -10.78
N GLU A 144 4.44 -38.32 -10.16
CA GLU A 144 2.99 -38.16 -9.94
C GLU A 144 2.68 -37.59 -8.55
N LYS A 145 3.71 -37.44 -7.68
CA LYS A 145 3.55 -36.98 -6.30
C LYS A 145 3.13 -35.51 -6.23
N ASP A 146 1.98 -35.28 -5.61
CA ASP A 146 1.41 -33.99 -5.26
C ASP A 146 0.82 -34.00 -3.83
N SER A 147 0.13 -32.92 -3.46
CA SER A 147 -0.52 -32.79 -2.16
C SER A 147 -1.75 -33.70 -1.98
N ARG A 148 -2.26 -34.31 -3.05
CA ARG A 148 -3.46 -35.16 -3.09
C ARG A 148 -3.13 -36.65 -3.31
N SER A 149 -1.85 -37.00 -3.42
CA SER A 149 -1.42 -38.38 -3.65
C SER A 149 -1.66 -39.32 -2.48
N CYS A 150 -1.70 -38.81 -1.24
CA CYS A 150 -1.98 -39.66 -0.08
C CYS A 150 -3.42 -40.19 -0.14
N PRO A 151 -3.62 -41.52 -0.26
CA PRO A 151 -4.94 -42.10 -0.44
C PRO A 151 -5.81 -41.97 0.82
N TYR A 152 -5.19 -41.91 2.00
CA TYR A 152 -5.89 -41.82 3.28
C TYR A 152 -6.39 -40.40 3.57
N CYS A 153 -5.56 -39.38 3.33
CA CYS A 153 -5.91 -37.97 3.52
C CYS A 153 -6.91 -37.46 2.47
N ASN A 154 -6.92 -38.08 1.29
CA ASN A 154 -7.81 -37.73 0.19
C ASN A 154 -9.04 -38.63 0.11
N ASP A 155 -9.33 -39.37 1.19
CA ASP A 155 -10.51 -40.22 1.32
C ASP A 155 -10.74 -41.22 0.18
N ARG A 156 -9.66 -41.82 -0.33
CA ARG A 156 -9.73 -42.94 -1.28
C ARG A 156 -9.64 -44.29 -0.58
N GLU A 157 -8.90 -44.35 0.51
CA GLU A 157 -8.67 -45.56 1.30
C GLU A 157 -8.81 -45.32 2.80
N MET A 158 -9.08 -46.40 3.55
CA MET A 158 -9.16 -46.37 5.00
C MET A 158 -7.79 -46.62 5.64
N LEU A 159 -7.43 -45.78 6.61
CA LEU A 159 -6.34 -45.99 7.56
C LEU A 159 -6.92 -46.05 8.97
N SER A 160 -6.83 -47.24 9.60
CA SER A 160 -7.31 -47.43 10.96
C SER A 160 -6.56 -46.50 11.92
N GLY A 161 -7.30 -45.84 12.82
CA GLY A 161 -6.73 -44.86 13.75
C GLY A 161 -6.58 -43.44 13.19
N PHE A 162 -6.87 -43.20 11.91
CA PHE A 162 -6.88 -41.87 11.30
C PHE A 162 -8.26 -41.48 10.78
N ASN A 163 -8.74 -42.16 9.73
CA ASN A 163 -10.04 -41.88 9.11
C ASN A 163 -11.07 -42.98 9.40
N SER A 164 -10.88 -43.74 10.49
CA SER A 164 -11.91 -44.65 10.98
C SER A 164 -13.11 -43.88 11.54
N LEU A 165 -14.26 -44.55 11.58
CA LEU A 165 -15.51 -44.02 12.11
C LEU A 165 -15.35 -43.60 13.58
N GLU A 166 -14.66 -44.42 14.39
CA GLU A 166 -14.34 -44.11 15.79
C GLU A 166 -13.55 -42.80 15.94
N LYS A 167 -12.57 -42.54 15.07
CA LYS A 167 -11.68 -41.37 15.21
C LYS A 167 -12.31 -40.09 14.71
N THR A 168 -13.12 -40.19 13.67
CA THR A 168 -13.75 -39.03 13.04
C THR A 168 -15.11 -38.71 13.67
N HIS A 169 -15.84 -39.71 14.15
CA HIS A 169 -17.23 -39.60 14.63
C HIS A 169 -17.47 -40.52 15.86
N SER A 170 -16.63 -40.41 16.88
CA SER A 170 -16.71 -41.22 18.12
C SER A 170 -18.09 -41.21 18.78
N TYR A 171 -18.80 -40.09 18.70
CA TYR A 171 -20.15 -39.92 19.27
C TYR A 171 -21.20 -40.89 18.70
N LEU A 172 -20.94 -41.51 17.54
CA LEU A 172 -21.81 -42.53 16.97
C LEU A 172 -21.82 -43.86 17.74
N GLU A 173 -20.89 -44.05 18.69
CA GLU A 173 -20.83 -45.23 19.55
C GLU A 173 -22.15 -45.49 20.30
N ILE A 174 -22.87 -44.43 20.68
CA ILE A 174 -24.16 -44.52 21.37
C ILE A 174 -25.23 -45.22 20.50
N PHE A 175 -25.09 -45.14 19.18
CA PHE A 175 -26.01 -45.75 18.21
C PHE A 175 -25.54 -47.13 17.74
N TRP A 176 -24.37 -47.60 18.19
CA TRP A 176 -23.76 -48.81 17.68
C TRP A 176 -24.45 -50.07 18.21
N ASP A 177 -24.84 -50.98 17.32
CA ASP A 177 -25.40 -52.26 17.72
C ASP A 177 -24.28 -53.30 17.96
N SER A 178 -24.34 -53.99 19.10
CA SER A 178 -23.39 -55.05 19.49
C SER A 178 -23.39 -56.28 18.58
N SER A 179 -24.43 -56.47 17.74
CA SER A 179 -24.53 -57.56 16.77
C SER A 179 -23.61 -57.40 15.56
N ASN A 180 -22.99 -56.23 15.36
CA ASN A 180 -22.06 -56.00 14.26
C ASN A 180 -20.75 -56.81 14.45
N THR A 181 -20.25 -57.37 13.35
CA THR A 181 -19.05 -58.23 13.36
C THR A 181 -17.73 -57.46 13.43
N LYS A 182 -17.73 -56.17 13.07
CA LYS A 182 -16.55 -55.28 13.07
C LYS A 182 -16.73 -54.21 14.16
N SER A 183 -15.63 -53.78 14.77
CA SER A 183 -15.62 -52.62 15.67
C SER A 183 -15.58 -51.30 14.88
N LEU A 184 -16.04 -50.20 15.49
CA LEU A 184 -16.00 -48.84 14.91
C LEU A 184 -14.60 -48.43 14.42
N SER A 185 -13.55 -48.91 15.10
CA SER A 185 -12.14 -48.67 14.77
C SER A 185 -11.70 -49.22 13.39
N LYS A 186 -12.43 -50.21 12.88
CA LYS A 186 -12.16 -50.93 11.63
C LYS A 186 -13.10 -50.53 10.48
N ILE A 187 -13.98 -49.56 10.72
CA ILE A 187 -14.99 -49.14 9.74
C ILE A 187 -14.62 -47.75 9.23
N TRP A 188 -14.68 -47.59 7.92
CA TRP A 188 -14.42 -46.30 7.27
C TRP A 188 -15.65 -45.41 7.32
N TYR A 189 -15.48 -44.13 7.61
CA TYR A 189 -16.61 -43.19 7.72
C TYR A 189 -17.36 -42.97 6.39
N LYS A 190 -16.69 -43.16 5.24
CA LYS A 190 -17.31 -43.14 3.91
C LYS A 190 -17.76 -44.51 3.41
N SER A 191 -17.69 -45.55 4.23
CA SER A 191 -18.12 -46.89 3.84
C SER A 191 -19.60 -46.89 3.45
N THR A 192 -19.91 -47.62 2.39
CA THR A 192 -21.28 -47.93 1.94
C THR A 192 -21.76 -49.29 2.47
N GLU A 193 -20.92 -50.02 3.21
CA GLU A 193 -21.32 -51.28 3.86
C GLU A 193 -22.43 -51.02 4.88
N LEU A 194 -23.50 -51.84 4.83
CA LEU A 194 -24.61 -51.75 5.76
C LEU A 194 -24.20 -52.27 7.15
N MET A 195 -24.49 -51.48 8.18
CA MET A 195 -24.27 -51.81 9.59
C MET A 195 -25.58 -51.74 10.36
N ASN A 196 -25.69 -52.49 11.45
CA ASN A 196 -26.82 -52.41 12.38
C ASN A 196 -26.60 -51.24 13.35
N TRP A 197 -27.64 -50.42 13.53
CA TRP A 197 -27.64 -49.28 14.45
C TRP A 197 -28.86 -49.39 15.35
N ILE A 198 -28.71 -49.01 16.62
CA ILE A 198 -29.79 -48.97 17.60
C ILE A 198 -30.13 -47.52 17.93
N CYS A 199 -31.41 -47.17 17.85
CA CYS A 199 -31.87 -45.84 18.25
C CYS A 199 -31.89 -45.72 19.78
N PRO A 200 -31.16 -44.78 20.41
CA PRO A 200 -31.14 -44.65 21.87
C PRO A 200 -32.48 -44.19 22.46
N CYS A 201 -33.33 -43.51 21.67
CA CYS A 201 -34.64 -43.02 22.14
C CYS A 201 -35.72 -44.10 22.21
N CYS A 202 -35.75 -45.02 21.23
CA CYS A 202 -36.85 -45.98 21.07
C CYS A 202 -36.39 -47.43 20.99
N SER A 203 -35.08 -47.69 21.08
CA SER A 203 -34.46 -49.01 20.99
C SER A 203 -34.74 -49.79 19.70
N VAL A 204 -35.25 -49.12 18.65
CA VAL A 204 -35.45 -49.73 17.33
C VAL A 204 -34.10 -49.91 16.65
N VAL A 205 -33.84 -51.13 16.18
CA VAL A 205 -32.66 -51.47 15.37
C VAL A 205 -32.98 -51.23 13.89
N PHE A 206 -32.05 -50.61 13.18
CA PHE A 206 -32.16 -50.33 11.75
C PHE A 206 -30.82 -50.47 11.03
N GLN A 207 -30.87 -50.67 9.72
CA GLN A 207 -29.68 -50.85 8.89
C GLN A 207 -29.44 -49.64 8.00
N CYS A 208 -28.24 -49.08 8.05
CA CYS A 208 -27.76 -48.08 7.11
C CYS A 208 -26.24 -48.08 7.04
N SER A 209 -25.70 -47.43 6.00
CA SER A 209 -24.26 -47.27 5.85
C SER A 209 -23.72 -46.18 6.79
N PRO A 210 -22.44 -46.25 7.23
CA PRO A 210 -21.81 -45.18 8.02
C PRO A 210 -21.94 -43.77 7.43
N ILE A 211 -21.77 -43.62 6.11
CA ILE A 211 -21.91 -42.32 5.44
C ILE A 211 -23.34 -41.77 5.51
N GLU A 212 -24.33 -42.66 5.43
CA GLU A 212 -25.74 -42.31 5.60
C GLU A 212 -26.04 -42.00 7.07
N MET A 213 -25.50 -42.78 8.01
CA MET A 213 -25.67 -42.55 9.45
C MET A 213 -25.12 -41.18 9.85
N ILE A 214 -23.93 -40.81 9.39
CA ILE A 214 -23.34 -39.47 9.58
C ILE A 214 -24.28 -38.40 9.00
N SER A 215 -24.89 -38.67 7.85
CA SER A 215 -25.84 -37.75 7.22
C SER A 215 -27.14 -37.60 8.00
N ARG A 216 -27.60 -38.65 8.70
CA ARG A 216 -28.81 -38.65 9.56
C ARG A 216 -28.61 -37.94 10.90
N VAL A 217 -27.39 -37.93 11.44
CA VAL A 217 -27.03 -37.20 12.67
C VAL A 217 -26.57 -35.77 12.38
N ASN A 218 -26.34 -35.41 11.12
CA ASN A 218 -25.96 -34.06 10.74
C ASN A 218 -27.16 -33.12 10.85
N LEU A 219 -27.11 -32.22 11.83
CA LEU A 219 -28.16 -31.26 12.16
C LEU A 219 -28.45 -30.24 11.05
N ASP A 220 -27.50 -30.03 10.13
CA ASP A 220 -27.66 -29.16 8.96
C ASP A 220 -28.49 -29.81 7.85
N ASN A 221 -28.71 -31.14 7.93
CA ASN A 221 -29.35 -31.92 6.87
C ASN A 221 -30.84 -32.17 7.15
N ARG A 222 -31.70 -31.24 6.70
CA ARG A 222 -33.16 -31.30 6.89
C ARG A 222 -33.87 -32.42 6.13
N ASN A 223 -33.16 -33.12 5.24
CA ASN A 223 -33.75 -34.07 4.30
C ASN A 223 -33.78 -35.52 4.82
N PHE A 224 -33.07 -35.84 5.92
CA PHE A 224 -32.94 -37.22 6.38
C PHE A 224 -33.81 -37.49 7.61
N GLN A 225 -34.54 -38.62 7.57
CA GLN A 225 -35.26 -39.15 8.72
C GLN A 225 -34.25 -39.73 9.73
N THR A 226 -34.36 -39.32 10.99
CA THR A 226 -33.49 -39.73 12.10
C THR A 226 -33.49 -41.26 12.28
N CYS A 227 -34.51 -41.79 12.95
CA CYS A 227 -34.77 -43.23 13.04
C CYS A 227 -36.06 -43.60 12.30
N PRO A 228 -36.28 -44.89 11.96
CA PRO A 228 -37.53 -45.35 11.34
C PRO A 228 -38.79 -45.05 12.15
N ALA A 229 -38.66 -44.85 13.46
CA ALA A 229 -39.74 -44.44 14.36
C ALA A 229 -39.83 -42.91 14.57
N LEU A 230 -39.15 -42.11 13.73
CA LEU A 230 -39.18 -40.64 13.72
C LEU A 230 -38.87 -39.99 15.08
N CYS A 231 -37.91 -40.55 15.81
CA CYS A 231 -37.48 -39.97 17.08
C CYS A 231 -36.68 -38.68 16.87
N ASP A 232 -36.95 -37.67 17.67
CA ASP A 232 -36.12 -36.49 17.71
C ASP A 232 -34.81 -36.78 18.48
N TRP A 233 -33.72 -36.99 17.74
CA TRP A 233 -32.40 -37.21 18.33
C TRP A 233 -31.75 -35.92 18.86
N THR A 234 -32.17 -34.76 18.35
CA THR A 234 -31.54 -33.46 18.63
C THR A 234 -31.74 -33.06 20.10
N ASP A 235 -32.97 -33.16 20.58
CA ASP A 235 -33.34 -32.86 21.96
C ASP A 235 -33.12 -34.03 22.92
N LYS A 236 -33.29 -35.29 22.47
CA LYS A 236 -33.34 -36.46 23.37
C LYS A 236 -32.05 -37.28 23.49
N VAL A 237 -31.20 -37.31 22.46
CA VAL A 237 -29.93 -38.08 22.49
C VAL A 237 -28.76 -37.14 22.63
N PHE A 238 -28.74 -36.08 21.83
CA PHE A 238 -27.58 -35.22 21.76
C PHE A 238 -27.61 -34.07 22.77
N ASN A 239 -28.72 -33.77 23.47
CA ASN A 239 -28.83 -32.61 24.39
C ASN A 239 -28.19 -31.32 23.80
N ASN A 240 -28.16 -31.21 22.47
CA ASN A 240 -27.29 -30.31 21.71
C ASN A 240 -25.79 -30.29 22.10
N ILE A 241 -25.06 -31.40 21.89
CA ILE A 241 -23.57 -31.52 21.85
C ILE A 241 -22.96 -30.72 20.66
N ILE A 242 -23.64 -29.69 20.17
CA ILE A 242 -23.30 -28.88 18.99
C ILE A 242 -22.01 -28.06 19.19
N PHE A 243 -21.48 -27.99 20.42
CA PHE A 243 -20.29 -27.22 20.79
C PHE A 243 -19.15 -28.06 21.39
N HIS A 244 -19.17 -29.39 21.26
CA HIS A 244 -18.05 -30.23 21.73
C HIS A 244 -16.71 -29.74 21.16
N ASP A 245 -16.72 -29.28 19.91
CA ASP A 245 -15.53 -28.82 19.21
C ASP A 245 -15.13 -27.37 19.57
N THR A 246 -15.98 -26.60 20.26
CA THR A 246 -15.73 -25.18 20.60
C THR A 246 -16.28 -24.79 21.98
N PRO A 247 -15.67 -25.28 23.09
CA PRO A 247 -16.12 -25.00 24.46
C PRO A 247 -16.07 -23.51 24.85
N ILE A 248 -15.37 -22.67 24.07
CA ILE A 248 -15.29 -21.23 24.30
C ILE A 248 -16.63 -20.52 24.09
N PHE A 249 -17.47 -20.97 23.15
CA PHE A 249 -18.76 -20.33 22.87
C PHE A 249 -19.77 -20.51 24.02
N LEU A 250 -19.69 -21.64 24.73
CA LEU A 250 -20.47 -21.86 25.95
C LEU A 250 -20.08 -20.89 27.08
N LYS A 251 -18.79 -20.58 27.20
CA LYS A 251 -18.27 -19.65 28.21
C LYS A 251 -18.60 -18.19 27.88
N GLU A 252 -18.59 -17.83 26.61
CA GLU A 252 -18.86 -16.47 26.15
C GLU A 252 -20.37 -16.16 26.01
N TRP A 253 -21.26 -17.15 26.15
CA TRP A 253 -22.70 -16.89 26.08
C TRP A 253 -23.19 -16.08 27.28
N SER A 254 -23.83 -14.95 27.01
CA SER A 254 -24.33 -14.07 28.08
C SER A 254 -25.65 -14.57 28.67
N SER A 255 -25.81 -14.42 29.98
CA SER A 255 -27.08 -14.68 30.68
C SER A 255 -28.20 -13.72 30.27
N LYS A 256 -27.87 -12.59 29.64
CA LYS A 256 -28.83 -11.59 29.11
C LYS A 256 -29.71 -12.10 27.97
N ASN A 257 -29.39 -13.25 27.40
CA ASN A 257 -30.19 -13.81 26.31
C ASN A 257 -31.50 -14.44 26.78
N GLU A 258 -31.66 -14.70 28.09
CA GLU A 258 -32.85 -15.33 28.71
C GLU A 258 -33.20 -16.74 28.17
N ILE A 259 -32.44 -17.22 27.19
CA ILE A 259 -32.49 -18.55 26.62
C ILE A 259 -31.11 -19.18 26.71
N SER A 260 -31.11 -20.49 26.86
CA SER A 260 -29.92 -21.30 26.70
C SER A 260 -29.44 -21.27 25.24
N LEU A 261 -28.13 -21.29 25.04
CA LEU A 261 -27.50 -21.29 23.71
C LEU A 261 -28.07 -22.38 22.79
N HIS A 262 -28.43 -23.54 23.33
CA HIS A 262 -29.01 -24.66 22.57
C HIS A 262 -30.43 -24.40 22.03
N ARG A 263 -31.17 -23.41 22.57
CA ARG A 263 -32.48 -22.99 22.06
C ARG A 263 -32.38 -21.80 21.11
N ALA A 264 -31.17 -21.32 20.83
CA ALA A 264 -30.93 -20.19 19.96
C ALA A 264 -31.01 -20.60 18.48
N SER A 265 -31.36 -19.65 17.62
CA SER A 265 -31.45 -19.85 16.18
C SER A 265 -30.04 -19.85 15.57
N MET A 266 -29.63 -21.01 15.05
CA MET A 266 -28.25 -21.26 14.62
C MET A 266 -27.92 -20.77 13.21
N TYR A 267 -28.94 -20.52 12.38
CA TYR A 267 -28.78 -20.25 10.94
C TYR A 267 -29.21 -18.84 10.53
N GLN A 268 -29.85 -18.09 11.43
CA GLN A 268 -30.35 -16.77 11.12
C GLN A 268 -29.27 -15.72 11.36
N GLU A 269 -28.67 -15.23 10.29
CA GLU A 269 -27.63 -14.18 10.35
C GLU A 269 -28.11 -12.86 10.95
N TYR A 270 -29.40 -12.54 10.78
CA TYR A 270 -30.01 -11.32 11.30
C TYR A 270 -30.35 -11.38 12.79
N LYS A 271 -30.44 -12.59 13.37
CA LYS A 271 -30.79 -12.75 14.79
C LYS A 271 -29.52 -12.65 15.64
N LYS A 272 -29.41 -11.57 16.40
CA LYS A 272 -28.23 -11.27 17.24
C LYS A 272 -28.47 -11.70 18.68
N TYR A 273 -27.43 -12.23 19.30
CA TYR A 273 -27.38 -12.65 20.69
C TYR A 273 -26.26 -11.91 21.43
N TRP A 274 -26.38 -11.79 22.75
CA TRP A 274 -25.38 -11.21 23.63
C TRP A 274 -24.25 -12.20 23.91
N TRP A 275 -23.02 -11.73 23.75
CA TRP A 275 -21.79 -12.46 24.01
C TRP A 275 -20.89 -11.63 24.93
N ASN A 276 -20.17 -12.31 25.80
CA ASN A 276 -19.17 -11.75 26.69
C ASN A 276 -17.81 -12.23 26.18
N CYS A 277 -17.04 -11.35 25.55
CA CYS A 277 -15.77 -11.73 24.93
C CYS A 277 -14.77 -12.19 25.99
N SER A 278 -14.17 -13.37 25.81
CA SER A 278 -13.14 -13.90 26.73
C SER A 278 -11.83 -13.11 26.74
N LYS A 279 -11.54 -12.34 25.67
CA LYS A 279 -10.29 -11.57 25.53
C LYS A 279 -10.39 -10.18 26.16
N CYS A 280 -11.44 -9.44 25.84
CA CYS A 280 -11.61 -8.05 26.28
C CYS A 280 -12.62 -7.89 27.43
N ASN A 281 -13.32 -8.96 27.81
CA ASN A 281 -14.45 -8.94 28.75
C ASN A 281 -15.59 -7.97 28.37
N GLY A 282 -15.56 -7.43 27.15
CA GLY A 282 -16.61 -6.58 26.60
C GLY A 282 -17.84 -7.40 26.20
N GLU A 283 -19.01 -6.84 26.47
CA GLU A 283 -20.28 -7.42 26.06
C GLU A 283 -20.68 -6.89 24.68
N TYR A 284 -20.97 -7.78 23.73
CA TYR A 284 -21.34 -7.38 22.36
C TYR A 284 -22.45 -8.24 21.79
N ARG A 285 -23.06 -7.78 20.69
CA ARG A 285 -24.12 -8.50 19.99
C ARG A 285 -23.65 -9.05 18.65
N CYS A 286 -23.79 -10.36 18.45
CA CYS A 286 -23.42 -11.04 17.22
C CYS A 286 -24.36 -12.23 16.96
N SER A 287 -24.55 -12.61 15.70
CA SER A 287 -25.28 -13.83 15.34
C SER A 287 -24.36 -15.05 15.45
N ILE A 288 -24.96 -16.22 15.68
CA ILE A 288 -24.20 -17.48 15.85
C ILE A 288 -23.42 -17.87 14.56
N PRO A 289 -23.98 -17.76 13.34
CA PRO A 289 -23.23 -18.02 12.11
C PRO A 289 -21.94 -17.19 12.00
N ILE A 290 -22.06 -15.87 12.19
CA ILE A 290 -20.92 -14.94 12.08
C ILE A 290 -19.89 -15.25 13.18
N ARG A 291 -20.33 -15.56 14.41
CA ARG A 291 -19.42 -15.90 15.52
C ARG A 291 -18.60 -17.16 15.25
N ARG A 292 -19.17 -18.14 14.53
CA ARG A 292 -18.55 -19.41 14.15
C ARG A 292 -17.57 -19.26 12.99
N GLU A 293 -17.92 -18.47 11.99
CA GLU A 293 -17.14 -18.34 10.76
C GLU A 293 -16.04 -17.28 10.84
N VAL A 294 -16.27 -16.21 11.62
CA VAL A 294 -15.34 -15.08 11.74
C VAL A 294 -14.48 -15.23 13.00
N PRO A 295 -13.15 -15.44 12.88
CA PRO A 295 -12.27 -15.67 14.02
C PRO A 295 -12.23 -14.50 15.04
N ASN A 296 -12.41 -13.26 14.58
CA ASN A 296 -12.38 -12.04 15.40
C ASN A 296 -13.68 -11.24 15.28
N SER A 297 -14.80 -11.85 15.66
CA SER A 297 -16.14 -11.24 15.58
C SER A 297 -16.42 -10.16 16.62
N CYS A 298 -15.56 -9.99 17.62
CA CYS A 298 -15.79 -9.04 18.71
C CYS A 298 -15.45 -7.61 18.25
N PRO A 299 -16.40 -6.67 18.27
CA PRO A 299 -16.22 -5.31 17.72
C PRO A 299 -15.16 -4.49 18.47
N TYR A 300 -14.84 -4.87 19.71
CA TYR A 300 -13.77 -4.23 20.47
C TYR A 300 -12.39 -4.79 20.09
N CYS A 301 -12.29 -6.11 19.90
CA CYS A 301 -11.03 -6.79 19.57
C CYS A 301 -10.62 -6.58 18.11
N ASN A 302 -11.57 -6.31 17.22
CA ASN A 302 -11.30 -5.94 15.82
C ASN A 302 -11.18 -4.42 15.61
N LYS A 303 -11.28 -3.62 16.69
CA LYS A 303 -11.18 -2.14 16.70
C LYS A 303 -12.30 -1.39 15.95
N GLU A 304 -13.44 -2.02 15.66
CA GLU A 304 -14.60 -1.34 15.09
C GLU A 304 -15.34 -0.44 16.10
N GLN A 305 -15.31 -0.82 17.38
CA GLN A 305 -15.94 -0.09 18.48
C GLN A 305 -14.97 0.12 19.63
N ILE A 306 -15.19 1.19 20.39
CA ILE A 306 -14.37 1.56 21.54
C ILE A 306 -14.86 0.87 22.81
N LEU A 307 -13.92 0.32 23.56
CA LEU A 307 -14.07 -0.19 24.93
C LEU A 307 -13.01 0.45 25.82
N LYS A 308 -13.46 1.34 26.73
CA LYS A 308 -12.59 2.02 27.70
C LYS A 308 -11.91 1.01 28.61
N GLY A 309 -10.62 1.19 28.86
CA GLY A 309 -9.78 0.26 29.60
C GLY A 309 -9.20 -0.88 28.77
N TYR A 310 -9.40 -0.89 27.45
CA TYR A 310 -8.95 -1.99 26.60
C TYR A 310 -8.34 -1.55 25.27
N ASN A 311 -9.11 -0.94 24.37
CA ASN A 311 -8.67 -0.69 22.98
C ASN A 311 -8.57 0.80 22.61
N THR A 312 -8.75 1.71 23.55
CA THR A 312 -8.52 3.14 23.29
C THR A 312 -7.03 3.38 23.10
N PHE A 313 -6.69 4.47 22.40
CA PHE A 313 -5.30 4.89 22.22
C PHE A 313 -4.63 5.16 23.57
N ALA A 314 -5.34 5.78 24.53
CA ALA A 314 -4.84 5.99 25.88
C ALA A 314 -4.54 4.69 26.63
N ASP A 315 -5.38 3.66 26.46
CA ASP A 315 -5.18 2.37 27.14
C ASP A 315 -4.04 1.57 26.51
N GLN A 316 -3.93 1.59 25.18
CA GLN A 316 -2.91 0.83 24.46
C GLN A 316 -1.54 1.48 24.52
N TYR A 317 -1.49 2.81 24.47
CA TYR A 317 -0.24 3.59 24.42
C TYR A 317 -0.28 4.76 25.42
N PRO A 318 -0.34 4.48 26.73
CA PRO A 318 -0.50 5.51 27.77
C PRO A 318 0.66 6.52 27.80
N VAL A 319 1.84 6.11 27.35
CA VAL A 319 3.02 6.99 27.23
C VAL A 319 2.86 7.98 26.08
N LEU A 320 2.48 7.50 24.89
CA LEU A 320 2.26 8.35 23.72
C LEU A 320 1.04 9.26 23.89
N ALA A 321 0.02 8.81 24.60
CA ALA A 321 -1.18 9.60 24.89
C ALA A 321 -0.88 10.89 25.66
N LYS A 322 0.23 10.97 26.41
CA LYS A 322 0.68 12.20 27.08
C LYS A 322 1.17 13.27 26.11
N TYR A 323 1.66 12.85 24.95
CA TYR A 323 2.16 13.73 23.88
C TYR A 323 1.13 13.93 22.77
N TRP A 324 -0.12 13.56 23.03
CA TRP A 324 -1.24 13.91 22.18
C TRP A 324 -1.61 15.36 22.39
N SER A 325 -1.61 16.16 21.32
CA SER A 325 -1.93 17.57 21.43
C SER A 325 -3.38 17.77 21.88
N SER A 326 -3.58 18.69 22.83
CA SER A 326 -4.92 19.12 23.28
C SER A 326 -5.71 19.87 22.20
N LYS A 327 -5.05 20.23 21.09
CA LYS A 327 -5.68 20.89 19.93
C LYS A 327 -6.39 19.92 18.99
N ASN A 328 -6.26 18.61 19.20
CA ASN A 328 -7.04 17.63 18.45
C ASN A 328 -8.52 17.65 18.89
N GLU A 329 -9.44 17.38 17.96
CA GLU A 329 -10.88 17.29 18.25
C GLU A 329 -11.23 16.09 19.13
N LEU A 330 -10.44 15.01 19.06
CA LEU A 330 -10.69 13.76 19.75
C LEU A 330 -9.69 13.57 20.90
N GLU A 331 -10.21 13.14 22.05
CA GLU A 331 -9.41 12.78 23.22
C GLU A 331 -8.79 11.37 23.06
N PRO A 332 -7.57 11.14 23.58
CA PRO A 332 -6.91 9.83 23.54
C PRO A 332 -7.73 8.66 24.10
N GLY A 333 -8.59 8.92 25.10
CA GLY A 333 -9.44 7.90 25.72
C GLY A 333 -10.75 7.60 24.96
N ASN A 334 -11.03 8.33 23.89
CA ASN A 334 -12.25 8.19 23.08
C ASN A 334 -11.92 7.94 21.59
N ILE A 335 -10.72 7.43 21.30
CA ILE A 335 -10.26 7.12 19.95
C ILE A 335 -9.50 5.80 19.91
N THR A 336 -9.63 5.05 18.83
CA THR A 336 -8.76 3.92 18.48
C THR A 336 -7.87 4.35 17.31
N LEU A 337 -6.57 4.05 17.37
CA LEU A 337 -5.66 4.35 16.26
C LEU A 337 -5.21 3.06 15.56
N ASP A 338 -5.27 3.09 14.23
CA ASP A 338 -4.76 2.03 13.36
C ASP A 338 -3.56 2.54 12.56
N PRO A 339 -2.37 1.90 12.64
CA PRO A 339 -1.23 2.24 11.81
C PRO A 339 -1.50 2.19 10.30
N LEU A 340 -2.52 1.46 9.85
CA LEU A 340 -2.90 1.41 8.44
C LEU A 340 -3.60 2.69 7.95
N GLU A 341 -4.15 3.49 8.85
CA GLU A 341 -4.77 4.77 8.50
C GLU A 341 -3.74 5.85 8.18
N ASN A 342 -3.95 6.55 7.06
CA ASN A 342 -3.13 7.71 6.68
C ASN A 342 -3.61 9.03 7.31
N LYS A 343 -4.45 8.96 8.35
CA LYS A 343 -4.95 10.15 9.04
C LYS A 343 -3.84 10.77 9.89
N ARG A 344 -3.72 12.09 9.80
CA ARG A 344 -2.70 12.86 10.52
C ARG A 344 -3.31 13.56 11.72
N TYR A 345 -2.64 13.44 12.85
CA TYR A 345 -3.01 14.02 14.13
C TYR A 345 -1.95 15.01 14.59
N LEU A 346 -2.30 15.89 15.54
CA LEU A 346 -1.35 16.80 16.17
C LEU A 346 -0.69 16.13 17.37
N TRP A 347 0.64 16.23 17.43
CA TRP A 347 1.48 15.63 18.46
C TRP A 347 2.34 16.71 19.08
N GLU A 348 2.52 16.67 20.39
CA GLU A 348 3.41 17.58 21.11
C GLU A 348 4.83 17.00 21.12
N CYS A 349 5.79 17.74 20.58
CA CYS A 349 7.18 17.31 20.57
C CYS A 349 7.79 17.37 21.96
N VAL A 350 8.56 16.34 22.32
CA VAL A 350 9.18 16.21 23.65
C VAL A 350 10.33 17.20 23.85
N SER A 351 11.04 17.53 22.78
CA SER A 351 12.24 18.38 22.84
C SER A 351 11.92 19.87 22.70
N CYS A 352 11.04 20.24 21.77
CA CYS A 352 10.70 21.65 21.52
C CYS A 352 9.32 22.06 22.07
N TYR A 353 8.53 21.14 22.63
CA TYR A 353 7.18 21.42 23.18
C TYR A 353 6.20 22.04 22.16
N MET A 354 6.47 21.86 20.87
CA MET A 354 5.64 22.38 19.79
C MET A 354 4.74 21.29 19.22
N ASP A 355 3.53 21.68 18.85
CA ASP A 355 2.59 20.81 18.15
C ASP A 355 3.00 20.63 16.68
N PHE A 356 3.15 19.38 16.24
CA PHE A 356 3.41 19.05 14.85
C PHE A 356 2.42 18.00 14.33
N LYS A 357 2.20 17.98 13.02
CA LYS A 357 1.23 17.09 12.37
C LYS A 357 1.92 15.87 11.76
N SER A 358 1.58 14.68 12.23
CA SER A 358 2.14 13.40 11.75
C SER A 358 1.11 12.27 11.80
N THR A 359 1.35 11.19 11.06
CA THR A 359 0.51 9.99 11.10
C THR A 359 0.81 9.15 12.34
N PHE A 360 -0.15 8.34 12.79
CA PHE A 360 0.10 7.43 13.91
C PHE A 360 1.19 6.40 13.61
N ARG A 361 1.30 5.94 12.34
CA ARG A 361 2.34 5.00 11.92
C ARG A 361 3.75 5.55 12.14
N GLU A 362 4.02 6.75 11.62
CA GLU A 362 5.33 7.40 11.74
C GLU A 362 5.71 7.60 13.22
N VAL A 363 4.75 8.02 14.04
CA VAL A 363 4.96 8.20 15.49
C VAL A 363 5.22 6.87 16.18
N LEU A 364 4.48 5.82 15.84
CA LEU A 364 4.65 4.49 16.43
C LEU A 364 6.00 3.87 16.05
N GLU A 365 6.42 3.98 14.78
CA GLU A 365 7.73 3.49 14.31
C GLU A 365 8.87 4.19 15.07
N ALA A 366 8.87 5.53 15.12
CA ALA A 366 9.88 6.29 15.85
C ALA A 366 9.90 5.95 17.37
N TYR A 367 8.72 5.75 17.97
CA TYR A 367 8.59 5.36 19.36
C TYR A 367 9.11 3.94 19.64
N VAL A 368 8.89 2.98 18.74
CA VAL A 368 9.36 1.61 18.91
C VAL A 368 10.89 1.53 18.76
N GLU A 369 11.48 2.33 17.88
CA GLU A 369 12.93 2.32 17.64
C GLU A 369 13.73 3.03 18.75
N ILE A 370 13.34 4.24 19.14
CA ILE A 370 14.16 5.13 20.00
C ILE A 370 13.40 5.55 21.27
N GLY A 371 12.15 5.11 21.43
CA GLY A 371 11.28 5.56 22.52
C GLY A 371 10.76 6.97 22.29
N ILE A 372 10.40 7.64 23.38
CA ILE A 372 9.81 8.99 23.37
C ILE A 372 10.73 10.01 22.66
N ALA A 373 12.06 9.85 22.76
CA ALA A 373 13.01 10.74 22.12
C ALA A 373 12.88 10.76 20.60
N GLY A 374 12.43 9.65 19.98
CA GLY A 374 12.20 9.53 18.54
C GLY A 374 11.13 10.48 18.00
N LEU A 375 10.24 11.02 18.84
CA LEU A 375 9.31 12.08 18.42
C LEU A 375 10.04 13.36 17.95
N SER A 376 11.26 13.58 18.41
CA SER A 376 12.09 14.71 17.97
C SER A 376 12.60 14.50 16.55
N ASP A 377 12.86 13.26 16.14
CA ASP A 377 13.39 12.91 14.82
C ASP A 377 12.33 13.01 13.71
N ILE A 378 11.04 12.94 14.08
CA ILE A 378 9.91 13.17 13.18
C ILE A 378 9.38 14.61 13.26
N CYS A 379 9.73 15.36 14.30
CA CYS A 379 9.30 16.74 14.47
C CYS A 379 9.94 17.62 13.39
N PRO A 380 9.13 18.32 12.56
CA PRO A 380 9.65 19.15 11.47
C PRO A 380 10.44 20.35 11.98
N TYR A 381 10.18 20.80 13.21
CA TYR A 381 10.92 21.90 13.84
C TYR A 381 12.31 21.45 14.32
N CYS A 382 12.39 20.30 15.01
CA CYS A 382 13.67 19.77 15.49
C CYS A 382 14.58 19.29 14.35
N THR A 383 14.00 18.79 13.26
CA THR A 383 14.76 18.35 12.07
C THR A 383 15.12 19.48 11.11
N GLY A 384 14.70 20.72 11.38
CA GLY A 384 14.97 21.87 10.51
C GLY A 384 14.20 21.87 9.19
N LYS A 385 13.14 21.06 9.05
CA LYS A 385 12.23 21.09 7.88
C LYS A 385 11.30 22.30 7.89
N LEU A 386 10.93 22.77 9.09
CA LEU A 386 10.16 23.99 9.32
C LEU A 386 10.89 24.85 10.35
N PRO A 387 10.85 26.19 10.23
CA PRO A 387 11.42 27.07 11.24
C PRO A 387 10.63 26.96 12.54
N ASN A 388 11.31 27.12 13.68
CA ASN A 388 10.61 27.31 14.93
C ASN A 388 9.77 28.61 14.88
N PRO A 389 8.43 28.55 15.00
CA PRO A 389 7.56 29.72 14.84
C PRO A 389 7.70 30.75 15.97
N GLN A 390 8.43 30.41 17.04
CA GLN A 390 8.68 31.33 18.15
C GLN A 390 10.02 32.08 18.04
N THR A 391 10.99 31.55 17.28
CA THR A 391 12.37 32.06 17.28
C THR A 391 13.00 32.25 15.91
N GLU A 392 12.66 31.41 14.93
CA GLU A 392 13.38 31.32 13.65
C GLU A 392 12.52 31.68 12.44
N SER A 393 11.20 31.74 12.59
CA SER A 393 10.30 32.00 11.47
C SER A 393 10.45 33.42 10.91
N LEU A 394 10.15 33.56 9.63
CA LEU A 394 10.32 34.81 8.88
C LEU A 394 9.63 36.01 9.53
N ASN A 395 8.42 35.84 10.06
CA ASN A 395 7.66 36.90 10.73
C ASN A 395 8.27 37.33 12.07
N ILE A 396 9.03 36.45 12.73
CA ILE A 396 9.71 36.76 14.00
C ILE A 396 11.01 37.50 13.72
N VAL A 397 11.82 36.99 12.79
CA VAL A 397 13.14 37.57 12.48
C VAL A 397 13.04 38.83 11.62
N LYS A 398 12.08 38.88 10.68
CA LYS A 398 11.85 40.00 9.76
C LYS A 398 10.38 40.49 9.84
N PRO A 399 9.94 41.08 10.98
CA PRO A 399 8.54 41.45 11.20
C PRO A 399 8.03 42.54 10.24
N PHE A 400 8.91 43.41 9.73
CA PHE A 400 8.56 44.44 8.74
C PHE A 400 8.02 43.85 7.42
N LEU A 401 8.24 42.57 7.14
CA LEU A 401 7.71 41.89 5.96
C LEU A 401 6.26 41.45 6.10
N ILE A 402 5.68 41.46 7.31
CA ILE A 402 4.29 41.08 7.54
C ILE A 402 3.34 42.02 6.79
N GLU A 403 3.63 43.33 6.77
CA GLU A 403 2.81 44.33 6.06
C GLU A 403 2.90 44.20 4.54
N GLU A 404 4.01 43.69 4.03
CA GLU A 404 4.22 43.44 2.60
C GLU A 404 3.76 42.04 2.17
N TRP A 405 3.39 41.18 3.14
CA TRP A 405 2.92 39.84 2.88
C TRP A 405 1.51 39.86 2.30
N HIS A 406 1.35 39.24 1.13
CA HIS A 406 0.05 39.15 0.47
C HIS A 406 -0.29 37.69 0.18
N LYS A 407 -1.37 37.18 0.80
CA LYS A 407 -1.89 35.85 0.47
C LYS A 407 -2.41 35.87 -0.97
N ASN A 408 -1.84 35.04 -1.83
CA ASN A 408 -2.29 34.85 -3.20
C ASN A 408 -2.05 33.39 -3.62
N ILE A 409 -2.39 33.05 -4.87
CA ILE A 409 -2.26 31.67 -5.40
C ILE A 409 -0.82 31.15 -5.33
N SER A 410 0.19 32.03 -5.34
CA SER A 410 1.60 31.65 -5.26
C SER A 410 2.12 31.57 -3.81
N ASN A 411 1.54 32.34 -2.89
CA ASN A 411 1.86 32.32 -1.46
C ASN A 411 0.81 31.48 -0.72
N THR A 412 0.84 30.16 -0.96
CA THR A 412 -0.15 29.20 -0.40
C THR A 412 0.07 28.89 1.08
N LYS A 413 1.33 29.00 1.54
CA LYS A 413 1.74 28.78 2.92
C LYS A 413 1.73 30.08 3.71
N PRO A 414 1.54 30.01 5.04
CA PRO A 414 1.57 31.19 5.89
C PRO A 414 3.04 31.62 6.13
N ILE A 415 3.25 32.88 6.51
CA ILE A 415 4.59 33.49 6.59
C ILE A 415 5.48 32.80 7.62
N GLU A 416 4.88 32.21 8.65
CA GLU A 416 5.55 31.53 9.76
C GLU A 416 6.23 30.22 9.34
N GLU A 417 5.89 29.65 8.19
CA GLU A 417 6.50 28.41 7.68
C GLU A 417 7.82 28.63 6.90
N PHE A 418 8.28 29.88 6.75
CA PHE A 418 9.47 30.20 5.95
C PHE A 418 10.66 30.62 6.81
N PHE A 419 11.85 30.14 6.41
CA PHE A 419 13.12 30.61 6.97
C PHE A 419 13.52 31.99 6.39
N PRO A 420 14.12 32.88 7.20
CA PRO A 420 14.58 34.22 6.77
C PRO A 420 15.63 34.22 5.66
N GLU A 421 16.42 33.16 5.57
CA GLU A 421 17.49 32.97 4.58
C GLU A 421 17.03 32.18 3.34
N SER A 422 15.75 31.88 3.23
CA SER A 422 15.22 31.10 2.11
C SER A 422 15.39 31.82 0.77
N GLU A 423 15.90 31.11 -0.24
CA GLU A 423 16.03 31.63 -1.61
C GLU A 423 14.71 31.60 -2.41
N ILE A 424 13.61 31.15 -1.80
CA ILE A 424 12.30 31.05 -2.45
C ILE A 424 11.81 32.44 -2.86
N LYS A 425 11.36 32.55 -4.12
CA LYS A 425 10.74 33.75 -4.67
C LYS A 425 9.25 33.77 -4.40
N LEU A 426 8.79 34.78 -3.67
CA LEU A 426 7.39 34.99 -3.35
C LEU A 426 6.90 36.34 -3.85
N TRP A 427 5.58 36.48 -3.95
CA TRP A 427 4.95 37.73 -4.31
C TRP A 427 4.76 38.62 -3.09
N TRP A 428 5.16 39.87 -3.20
CA TRP A 428 5.09 40.89 -2.17
C TRP A 428 4.24 42.05 -2.67
N LYS A 429 3.56 42.73 -1.75
CA LYS A 429 2.85 43.97 -2.03
C LYS A 429 3.60 45.12 -1.37
N CYS A 430 4.22 45.97 -2.17
CA CYS A 430 5.03 47.06 -1.64
C CYS A 430 4.20 48.00 -0.76
N ARG A 431 4.70 48.32 0.44
CA ARG A 431 4.03 49.28 1.35
C ARG A 431 3.95 50.71 0.79
N ASN A 432 4.93 51.11 -0.03
CA ASN A 432 5.03 52.47 -0.55
C ASN A 432 4.21 52.68 -1.84
N CYS A 433 4.37 51.80 -2.83
CA CYS A 433 3.70 51.96 -4.12
C CYS A 433 2.48 51.05 -4.33
N HIS A 434 2.20 50.14 -3.40
CA HIS A 434 1.14 49.12 -3.46
C HIS A 434 1.18 48.17 -4.66
N GLY A 435 2.23 48.25 -5.48
CA GLY A 435 2.49 47.35 -6.59
C GLY A 435 2.90 45.97 -6.11
N GLN A 436 2.46 44.94 -6.83
CA GLN A 436 2.85 43.55 -6.55
C GLN A 436 4.13 43.20 -7.30
N PHE A 437 5.11 42.62 -6.62
CA PHE A 437 6.39 42.26 -7.21
C PHE A 437 6.92 40.93 -6.65
N LEU A 438 7.82 40.30 -7.40
CA LEU A 438 8.44 39.03 -7.04
C LEU A 438 9.86 39.26 -6.51
N ALA A 439 10.17 38.75 -5.33
CA ALA A 439 11.51 38.82 -4.72
C ALA A 439 11.81 37.57 -3.87
N ARG A 440 13.10 37.21 -3.74
CA ARG A 440 13.54 36.12 -2.85
C ARG A 440 13.42 36.57 -1.39
N ILE A 441 13.06 35.68 -0.47
CA ILE A 441 12.97 36.02 0.96
C ILE A 441 14.34 36.49 1.52
N CYS A 442 15.42 35.81 1.15
CA CYS A 442 16.76 36.14 1.63
C CYS A 442 17.23 37.55 1.24
N ASP A 443 16.86 38.05 0.06
CA ASP A 443 17.24 39.39 -0.42
C ASP A 443 16.50 40.53 0.31
N ARG A 444 15.49 40.22 1.12
CA ARG A 444 14.59 41.21 1.72
C ARG A 444 15.14 41.71 3.04
N GLU A 445 15.29 43.02 3.15
CA GLU A 445 15.79 43.72 4.34
C GLU A 445 14.96 44.97 4.61
N GLU A 446 15.08 45.53 5.81
CA GLU A 446 14.37 46.75 6.13
C GLU A 446 14.88 47.89 5.24
N ASN A 447 13.98 48.53 4.50
CA ASN A 447 14.29 49.59 3.52
C ASN A 447 15.10 49.12 2.30
N ASP A 448 14.93 47.87 1.87
CA ASP A 448 15.53 47.37 0.63
C ASP A 448 15.01 48.05 -0.66
N ASP A 449 15.79 47.92 -1.74
CA ASP A 449 15.46 48.37 -3.10
C ASP A 449 14.91 47.23 -3.98
N CYS A 450 14.34 46.17 -3.40
CA CYS A 450 13.86 45.03 -4.18
C CYS A 450 12.58 45.36 -4.97
N CYS A 451 11.78 46.34 -4.52
CA CYS A 451 10.59 46.78 -5.25
C CYS A 451 11.01 47.44 -6.58
N PRO A 452 10.72 46.82 -7.75
CA PRO A 452 11.20 47.32 -9.03
C PRO A 452 10.51 48.63 -9.44
N TYR A 453 9.35 48.93 -8.86
CA TYR A 453 8.62 50.17 -9.09
C TYR A 453 9.23 51.34 -8.31
N CYS A 454 9.50 51.16 -7.01
CA CYS A 454 10.16 52.17 -6.18
C CYS A 454 11.59 52.45 -6.67
N SER A 455 12.34 51.41 -7.06
CA SER A 455 13.69 51.55 -7.59
C SER A 455 13.75 52.09 -9.04
N GLY A 456 12.60 52.33 -9.68
CA GLY A 456 12.51 52.82 -11.07
C GLY A 456 12.92 51.83 -12.16
N LYS A 457 13.09 50.53 -11.85
CA LYS A 457 13.40 49.46 -12.82
C LYS A 457 12.19 49.06 -13.67
N LYS A 458 10.98 49.19 -13.12
CA LYS A 458 9.69 48.95 -13.81
C LYS A 458 8.74 50.11 -13.57
N ILE A 459 7.78 50.27 -14.47
CA ILE A 459 6.75 51.31 -14.39
C ILE A 459 5.50 50.76 -13.72
N LEU A 460 4.89 51.56 -12.85
CA LEU A 460 3.59 51.33 -12.22
C LEU A 460 2.70 52.55 -12.49
N LYS A 461 1.58 52.30 -13.17
CA LYS A 461 0.62 53.34 -13.54
C LYS A 461 0.12 54.07 -12.30
N GLY A 462 0.12 55.40 -12.35
CA GLY A 462 -0.31 56.24 -11.22
C GLY A 462 0.74 56.46 -10.14
N PHE A 463 1.97 55.92 -10.28
CA PHE A 463 3.02 56.05 -9.28
C PHE A 463 4.32 56.66 -9.83
N ASN A 464 5.02 55.98 -10.73
CA ASN A 464 6.35 56.39 -11.21
C ASN A 464 6.39 56.68 -12.73
N THR A 465 5.21 56.86 -13.33
CA THR A 465 5.03 57.25 -14.73
C THR A 465 5.36 58.73 -14.96
N PHE A 466 5.60 59.08 -16.22
CA PHE A 466 6.02 60.42 -16.61
C PHE A 466 4.97 61.49 -16.32
N ASP A 467 3.70 61.19 -16.59
CA ASP A 467 2.55 62.06 -16.27
C ASP A 467 2.43 62.37 -14.78
N VAL A 468 2.66 61.38 -13.92
CA VAL A 468 2.59 61.50 -12.45
C VAL A 468 3.79 62.25 -11.89
N LYS A 469 5.01 61.93 -12.34
CA LYS A 469 6.23 62.60 -11.86
C LYS A 469 6.40 64.03 -12.36
N TYR A 470 5.89 64.34 -13.56
CA TYR A 470 6.07 65.64 -14.21
C TYR A 470 4.74 66.24 -14.71
N PRO A 471 3.76 66.48 -13.81
CA PRO A 471 2.43 66.97 -14.19
C PRO A 471 2.47 68.36 -14.86
N HIS A 472 3.49 69.18 -14.55
CA HIS A 472 3.66 70.47 -15.22
C HIS A 472 4.10 70.35 -16.68
N LEU A 473 4.81 69.27 -17.05
CA LEU A 473 5.22 69.02 -18.44
C LEU A 473 4.07 68.48 -19.29
N MET A 474 3.01 67.94 -18.68
CA MET A 474 1.79 67.51 -19.40
C MET A 474 1.11 68.68 -20.12
N LYS A 475 1.25 69.91 -19.61
CA LYS A 475 0.75 71.13 -20.29
C LYS A 475 1.46 71.43 -21.60
N GLU A 476 2.66 70.90 -21.79
CA GLU A 476 3.46 71.04 -23.00
C GLU A 476 3.40 69.78 -23.88
N TRP A 477 2.68 68.74 -23.47
CA TRP A 477 2.54 67.52 -24.26
C TRP A 477 1.53 67.72 -25.40
N ASP A 478 1.90 67.36 -26.62
CA ASP A 478 0.96 67.39 -27.76
C ASP A 478 0.20 66.06 -27.87
N TYR A 479 -0.95 65.96 -27.21
CA TYR A 479 -1.76 64.73 -27.19
C TYR A 479 -2.20 64.28 -28.57
N LEU A 480 -2.53 65.19 -29.49
CA LEU A 480 -3.00 64.85 -30.84
C LEU A 480 -1.86 64.24 -31.67
N ASN A 481 -0.69 64.88 -31.65
CA ASN A 481 0.45 64.40 -32.44
C ASN A 481 1.16 63.19 -31.83
N ASN A 482 0.95 62.92 -30.53
CA ASN A 482 1.56 61.78 -29.83
C ASN A 482 0.61 60.58 -29.65
N ILE A 483 -0.65 60.67 -30.06
CA ILE A 483 -1.68 59.64 -29.79
C ILE A 483 -1.30 58.25 -30.30
N LEU A 484 -0.59 58.16 -31.43
CA LEU A 484 -0.09 56.89 -32.01
C LEU A 484 1.38 56.61 -31.69
N LEU A 485 2.06 57.52 -30.99
CA LEU A 485 3.50 57.41 -30.71
C LEU A 485 3.77 56.87 -29.32
N LEU A 486 3.13 57.45 -28.30
CA LEU A 486 3.49 57.19 -26.91
C LEU A 486 2.41 57.70 -25.95
N ASP A 487 2.06 56.89 -24.94
CA ASP A 487 1.22 57.31 -23.81
C ASP A 487 2.09 57.80 -22.63
N PRO A 488 1.93 59.04 -22.14
CA PRO A 488 2.59 59.54 -20.93
C PRO A 488 2.43 58.66 -19.68
N SER A 489 1.32 57.93 -19.58
CA SER A 489 0.99 57.06 -18.45
C SER A 489 1.66 55.68 -18.51
N GLU A 490 2.45 55.41 -19.55
CA GLU A 490 3.14 54.12 -19.76
C GLU A 490 4.66 54.25 -19.83
N ILE A 491 5.20 55.45 -19.64
CA ILE A 491 6.63 55.74 -19.83
C ILE A 491 7.28 56.31 -18.57
N SER A 492 8.59 56.07 -18.44
CA SER A 492 9.42 56.61 -17.36
C SER A 492 10.18 57.86 -17.80
N GLU A 493 10.83 58.52 -16.84
CA GLU A 493 11.68 59.70 -17.10
C GLU A 493 12.94 59.41 -17.92
N SER A 494 13.34 58.14 -18.04
CA SER A 494 14.50 57.71 -18.84
C SER A 494 14.14 57.39 -20.29
N ASN A 495 12.88 57.57 -20.71
CA ASN A 495 12.44 57.23 -22.06
C ASN A 495 13.12 58.13 -23.12
N ALA A 496 13.80 57.49 -24.07
CA ALA A 496 14.57 58.15 -25.12
C ALA A 496 13.77 58.43 -26.41
N ASN A 497 12.50 58.03 -26.48
CA ASN A 497 11.67 58.23 -27.67
C ASN A 497 11.35 59.70 -27.88
N ASN A 498 11.46 60.15 -29.13
CA ASN A 498 11.11 61.51 -29.53
C ASN A 498 9.60 61.67 -29.64
N VAL A 499 9.06 62.66 -28.93
CA VAL A 499 7.65 63.02 -28.92
C VAL A 499 7.49 64.49 -29.25
N TRP A 500 6.28 64.90 -29.62
CA TRP A 500 5.93 66.27 -29.94
C TRP A 500 5.59 67.07 -28.68
N TRP A 501 6.20 68.25 -28.58
CA TRP A 501 5.98 69.20 -27.49
C TRP A 501 5.42 70.52 -28.03
N ILE A 502 4.52 71.12 -27.26
CA ILE A 502 4.00 72.48 -27.42
C ILE A 502 4.90 73.42 -26.62
N CYS A 503 5.42 74.46 -27.26
CA CYS A 503 6.30 75.41 -26.57
C CYS A 503 5.55 76.25 -25.53
N ARG A 504 6.12 76.34 -24.32
CA ARG A 504 5.62 77.18 -23.23
C ARG A 504 5.54 78.67 -23.59
N ASN A 505 6.50 79.17 -24.37
CA ASN A 505 6.61 80.59 -24.72
C ASN A 505 5.75 80.99 -25.93
N ASN A 506 5.40 80.04 -26.81
CA ASN A 506 4.50 80.28 -27.93
C ASN A 506 3.74 78.99 -28.26
N ARG A 507 2.41 79.02 -28.07
CA ARG A 507 1.51 77.88 -28.30
C ARG A 507 1.41 77.45 -29.76
N GLU A 508 1.94 78.19 -30.73
CA GLU A 508 2.01 77.77 -32.13
C GLU A 508 3.22 76.87 -32.41
N HIS A 509 4.30 77.00 -31.63
CA HIS A 509 5.51 76.25 -31.89
C HIS A 509 5.36 74.79 -31.42
N ARG A 510 5.50 73.85 -32.36
CA ARG A 510 5.65 72.41 -32.10
C ARG A 510 7.09 71.98 -32.38
N TYR A 511 7.65 71.14 -31.51
CA TYR A 511 9.01 70.63 -31.70
C TYR A 511 9.13 69.18 -31.19
N LYS A 512 10.01 68.40 -31.83
CA LYS A 512 10.34 67.04 -31.39
C LYS A 512 11.53 67.07 -30.44
N MET A 513 11.42 66.35 -29.32
CA MET A 513 12.52 66.06 -28.41
C MET A 513 12.18 64.83 -27.58
N SER A 514 13.20 64.08 -27.15
CA SER A 514 12.95 62.92 -26.29
C SER A 514 12.48 63.34 -24.90
N VAL A 515 11.71 62.48 -24.25
CA VAL A 515 11.19 62.72 -22.90
C VAL A 515 12.34 62.92 -21.91
N GLN A 516 13.35 62.05 -21.95
CA GLN A 516 14.56 62.17 -21.12
C GLN A 516 15.28 63.52 -21.34
N GLN A 517 15.44 63.95 -22.59
CA GLN A 517 16.07 65.25 -22.90
C GLN A 517 15.21 66.43 -22.44
N ARG A 518 13.88 66.36 -22.60
CA ARG A 518 12.96 67.40 -22.14
C ARG A 518 13.03 67.58 -20.63
N ILE A 519 13.10 66.49 -19.88
CA ILE A 519 13.26 66.49 -18.43
C ILE A 519 14.63 67.06 -18.04
N LEU A 520 15.70 66.67 -18.74
CA LEU A 520 17.04 67.22 -18.49
C LEU A 520 17.09 68.74 -18.69
N PHE A 521 16.43 69.25 -19.73
CA PHE A 521 16.31 70.69 -19.97
C PHE A 521 15.49 71.39 -18.89
N ASN A 522 14.41 70.75 -18.42
CA ASN A 522 13.62 71.24 -17.30
C ASN A 522 14.48 71.36 -16.03
N LYS A 523 15.22 70.30 -15.67
CA LYS A 523 16.13 70.26 -14.50
C LYS A 523 17.25 71.30 -14.60
N ARG A 524 17.71 71.62 -15.81
CA ARG A 524 18.76 72.62 -16.08
C ARG A 524 18.23 74.04 -16.34
N SER A 525 16.91 74.27 -16.25
CA SER A 525 16.26 75.54 -16.56
C SER A 525 16.64 76.12 -17.93
N LYS A 526 16.84 75.26 -18.94
CA LYS A 526 17.20 75.67 -20.31
C LYS A 526 15.97 75.68 -21.21
N GLU A 527 15.92 76.66 -22.12
CA GLU A 527 14.88 76.74 -23.16
C GLU A 527 14.86 75.46 -23.99
N PRO A 528 13.76 74.68 -24.06
CA PRO A 528 13.72 73.42 -24.80
C PRO A 528 13.36 73.59 -26.28
N CYS A 529 12.56 74.61 -26.62
CA CYS A 529 12.05 74.79 -27.98
C CYS A 529 13.19 75.16 -28.94
N LEU A 530 13.46 74.29 -29.92
CA LEU A 530 14.49 74.52 -30.94
C LEU A 530 14.23 75.80 -31.76
N ILE A 531 12.96 76.11 -32.01
CA ILE A 531 12.53 77.32 -32.73
C ILE A 531 12.85 78.58 -31.90
N CYS A 532 12.50 78.58 -30.61
CA CYS A 532 12.80 79.70 -29.70
C CYS A 532 14.32 79.88 -29.51
N LYS A 533 15.07 78.78 -29.37
CA LYS A 533 16.54 78.81 -29.32
C LYS A 533 17.14 79.43 -30.59
N GLY A 534 16.66 79.03 -31.77
CA GLY A 534 17.12 79.56 -33.04
C GLY A 534 16.85 81.06 -33.18
N ARG A 535 15.64 81.52 -32.79
CA ARG A 535 15.28 82.95 -32.78
C ARG A 535 16.16 83.75 -31.80
N ARG A 536 16.48 83.20 -30.62
CA ARG A 536 17.35 83.85 -29.62
C ARG A 536 18.79 84.02 -30.13
N ARG A 537 19.34 83.01 -30.81
CA ARG A 537 20.67 83.10 -31.46
C ARG A 537 20.70 84.17 -32.55
N LYS A 538 19.67 84.26 -33.39
CA LYS A 538 19.56 85.33 -34.42
C LYS A 538 19.51 86.73 -33.80
N ARG A 539 18.71 86.94 -32.74
CA ARG A 539 18.63 88.23 -32.04
C ARG A 539 19.91 88.63 -31.30
N GLY A 540 20.68 87.67 -30.78
CA GLY A 540 21.96 87.94 -30.12
C GLY A 540 23.11 88.27 -31.07
N HIS A 541 23.06 87.75 -32.31
CA HIS A 541 24.07 88.04 -33.35
C HIS A 541 23.75 89.26 -34.21
N PHE A 542 22.47 89.60 -34.39
CA PHE A 542 22.06 90.80 -35.12
C PHE A 542 21.74 91.92 -34.11
N ILE A 543 22.76 92.69 -33.72
CA ILE A 543 22.56 94.06 -33.24
C ILE A 543 22.26 94.90 -34.50
N PRO A 544 21.10 95.56 -34.63
CA PRO A 544 20.91 96.49 -35.74
C PRO A 544 21.89 97.66 -35.52
N TYR A 545 22.81 97.85 -36.46
CA TYR A 545 23.62 99.06 -36.50
C TYR A 545 22.64 100.25 -36.55
N LYS A 546 22.68 101.12 -35.53
CA LYS A 546 22.11 102.46 -35.66
C LYS A 546 22.91 103.15 -36.77
N GLN A 547 22.26 103.45 -37.90
CA GLN A 547 22.77 104.46 -38.81
C GLN A 547 22.78 105.78 -38.02
N ILE A 548 23.97 106.36 -37.85
CA ILE A 548 24.18 107.74 -37.43
C ILE A 548 24.00 108.62 -38.67
#